data_AF-A0A1V0PZY4-F1
#
_entry.id   AF-A0A1V0PZY4-F1
#
_cell.length_a   1.000
_cell.length_b   1.000
_cell.length_c   1.000
_cell.angle_alpha   90.00
_cell.angle_beta   90.00
_cell.angle_gamma   90.00
#
_symmetry.space_group_name_H-M   'P 1'
#
loop_
_entity.id
_entity.type
_entity.pdbx_description
1 polymer ?
#
loop_
_entity_poly.entity_id
_entity_poly.type
_entity_poly.pdbx_seq_one_letter_code
_entity_poly.pdbx_strand_id
1 'polypeptide(L)'
;MASNPSEACGFDKTSVIRASPDSFRVAWSERHYENGQLARTERWTAILTIVIDPPRTAERLRANPLGIYVNAINWSREMSQ
;
A
#
# COMPACT_ATOMS: atom_id res chain seq x y z
N MET A 1 -26.46 -7.96 -20.66
CA MET A 1 -25.21 -8.52 -20.08
C MET A 1 -24.85 -7.61 -18.91
N ALA A 2 -25.12 -8.09 -17.70
CA ALA A 2 -25.17 -7.26 -16.49
C ALA A 2 -23.77 -6.96 -15.94
N SER A 3 -23.37 -5.68 -15.99
CA SER A 3 -22.26 -5.18 -15.18
C SER A 3 -22.79 -4.96 -13.77
N ASN A 4 -22.48 -5.89 -12.87
CA ASN A 4 -22.87 -5.85 -11.46
C ASN A 4 -22.18 -4.64 -10.77
N PRO A 5 -22.89 -3.59 -10.28
CA PRO A 5 -22.25 -2.39 -9.74
C PRO A 5 -22.12 -2.40 -8.20
N SER A 6 -21.98 -3.57 -7.56
CA SER A 6 -22.18 -3.67 -6.11
C SER A 6 -20.93 -3.77 -5.24
N GLU A 7 -19.73 -4.01 -5.78
CA GLU A 7 -18.52 -4.17 -4.97
C GLU A 7 -17.54 -3.03 -5.24
N ALA A 8 -17.59 -2.01 -4.37
CA ALA A 8 -16.60 -0.95 -4.35
C ALA A 8 -15.71 -1.13 -3.12
N CYS A 9 -14.44 -1.50 -3.34
CA CYS A 9 -13.43 -1.45 -2.30
C CYS A 9 -12.73 -0.08 -2.34
N GLY A 10 -12.85 0.69 -1.27
CA GLY A 10 -12.26 2.02 -1.14
C GLY A 10 -11.23 2.08 -0.02
N PHE A 11 -10.16 2.84 -0.22
CA PHE A 11 -9.16 3.12 0.81
C PHE A 11 -9.50 4.44 1.51
N ASP A 12 -9.66 4.44 2.83
CA ASP A 12 -10.08 5.65 3.57
C ASP A 12 -8.90 6.50 4.04
N LYS A 13 -7.97 5.92 4.81
CA LYS A 13 -6.81 6.61 5.35
C LYS A 13 -5.60 5.71 5.33
N THR A 14 -4.53 6.17 4.67
CA THR A 14 -3.22 5.53 4.66
C THR A 14 -2.25 6.40 5.46
N SER A 15 -1.71 5.84 6.52
CA SER A 15 -0.64 6.42 7.33
C SER A 15 0.68 5.75 6.95
N VAL A 16 1.73 6.54 6.73
CA VAL A 16 3.07 6.04 6.42
C VAL A 16 4.04 6.64 7.42
N ILE A 17 4.73 5.79 8.18
CA ILE A 17 5.70 6.16 9.20
C ILE A 17 7.03 5.53 8.84
N ARG A 18 8.08 6.35 8.75
CA ARG A 18 9.45 5.86 8.55
C ARG A 18 9.96 5.23 9.84
N ALA A 19 10.23 3.93 9.82
CA ALA A 19 10.74 3.18 10.98
C ALA A 19 12.27 3.19 11.04
N SER A 20 12.93 3.14 9.87
CA SER A 20 14.39 3.18 9.71
C SER A 20 14.74 3.79 8.34
N PRO A 21 16.03 3.94 7.98
CA PRO A 21 16.41 4.49 6.68
C PRO A 21 15.83 3.73 5.48
N ASP A 22 15.69 2.42 5.63
CA ASP A 22 15.26 1.45 4.65
C ASP A 22 13.88 0.85 4.94
N SER A 23 13.30 1.03 6.14
CA SER A 23 12.01 0.43 6.50
C SER A 23 10.91 1.44 6.80
N PHE A 24 9.73 1.18 6.27
CA PHE A 24 8.54 2.01 6.34
C PHE A 24 7.39 1.18 6.86
N ARG A 25 6.69 1.68 7.87
CA ARG A 25 5.44 1.10 8.33
C ARG A 25 4.29 1.85 7.68
N VAL A 26 3.44 1.12 6.97
CA VAL A 26 2.23 1.64 6.34
C VAL A 26 1.04 1.06 7.07
N ALA A 27 0.08 1.87 7.46
CA ALA A 27 -1.17 1.42 8.05
C ALA A 27 -2.31 2.01 7.23
N TRP A 28 -3.23 1.18 6.74
CA TRP A 28 -4.38 1.65 5.99
C TRP A 28 -5.66 0.97 6.43
N SER A 29 -6.78 1.64 6.17
CA SER A 29 -8.10 1.07 6.37
C SER A 29 -8.80 0.91 5.03
N GLU A 30 -9.16 -0.32 4.70
CA GLU A 30 -10.01 -0.66 3.57
C GLU A 30 -11.46 -0.68 4.03
N ARG A 31 -12.32 0.00 3.27
CA ARG A 31 -13.76 -0.03 3.44
C ARG A 31 -14.36 -0.74 2.24
N HIS A 32 -14.95 -1.90 2.50
CA HIS A 32 -15.71 -2.64 1.53
C HIS A 32 -17.15 -2.15 1.58
N TYR A 33 -17.64 -1.66 0.46
CA TYR A 33 -19.04 -1.30 0.29
C TYR A 33 -19.72 -2.38 -0.54
N GLU A 34 -20.78 -2.96 0.00
CA GLU A 34 -21.68 -3.85 -0.73
C GLU A 34 -23.05 -3.18 -0.86
N ASN A 35 -23.57 -3.07 -2.08
CA ASN A 35 -24.88 -2.47 -2.36
C ASN A 35 -25.06 -1.04 -1.79
N GLY A 36 -24.00 -0.24 -1.77
CA GLY A 36 -24.02 1.14 -1.26
C GLY A 36 -24.01 1.27 0.27
N GLN A 37 -23.90 0.15 0.99
CA GLN A 37 -23.73 0.12 2.45
C GLN A 37 -22.31 -0.32 2.81
N LEU A 38 -21.74 0.23 3.89
CA LEU A 38 -20.44 -0.19 4.38
C LEU A 38 -20.55 -1.62 4.93
N ALA A 39 -20.03 -2.58 4.19
CA ALA A 39 -20.09 -4.01 4.53
C ALA A 39 -19.02 -4.39 5.56
N ARG A 40 -17.80 -3.87 5.38
CA ARG A 40 -16.68 -4.16 6.29
C ARG A 40 -15.64 -3.06 6.28
N THR A 41 -15.05 -2.79 7.45
CA THR A 41 -13.81 -2.02 7.55
C THR A 41 -12.70 -2.96 7.98
N GLU A 42 -11.68 -3.13 7.14
CA GLU A 42 -10.49 -3.92 7.47
C GLU A 42 -9.32 -2.97 7.71
N ARG A 43 -8.60 -3.19 8.81
CA ARG A 43 -7.39 -2.44 9.14
C ARG A 43 -6.19 -3.29 8.75
N TRP A 44 -5.29 -2.72 7.99
CA TRP A 44 -4.10 -3.38 7.49
C TRP A 44 -2.88 -2.62 7.97
N THR A 45 -1.84 -3.37 8.31
CA THR A 45 -0.51 -2.85 8.57
C THR A 45 0.48 -3.57 7.67
N ALA A 46 1.38 -2.82 7.06
CA ALA A 46 2.49 -3.33 6.29
C ALA A 46 3.81 -2.75 6.79
N ILE A 47 4.85 -3.55 6.67
CA ILE A 47 6.23 -3.13 6.77
C ILE A 47 6.84 -3.31 5.38
N LEU A 48 7.28 -2.21 4.79
CA LEU A 48 7.98 -2.19 3.52
C LEU A 48 9.46 -1.94 3.80
N THR A 49 10.31 -2.75 3.21
CA THR A 49 11.75 -2.51 3.16
C THR A 49 12.10 -2.05 1.76
N ILE A 50 12.70 -0.87 1.64
CA ILE A 50 13.19 -0.31 0.40
C ILE A 50 14.72 -0.37 0.36
N VAL A 51 15.27 -0.42 -0.84
CA VAL A 51 16.70 -0.24 -1.11
C VAL A 51 16.85 0.94 -2.03
N ILE A 52 17.82 1.80 -1.73
CA ILE A 52 18.20 2.92 -2.58
C ILE A 52 19.43 2.49 -3.38
N ASP A 53 19.23 2.17 -4.65
CA ASP A 53 20.31 1.90 -5.60
C ASP A 53 20.43 3.09 -6.57
N PRO A 54 21.33 4.05 -6.31
CA PRO A 54 21.43 5.26 -7.11
C PRO A 54 21.77 4.90 -8.56
N PRO A 55 20.99 5.40 -9.54
CA PRO A 55 21.14 5.00 -10.93
C PRO A 55 22.50 5.44 -11.48
N ARG A 56 23.27 4.49 -12.00
CA ARG A 56 24.59 4.73 -12.63
C ARG A 56 24.53 4.85 -14.16
N THR A 57 23.36 4.66 -14.75
CA THR A 57 23.14 4.71 -16.21
C THR A 57 22.03 5.71 -16.56
N ALA A 58 22.13 6.36 -17.72
CA ALA A 58 21.17 7.37 -18.17
C ALA A 58 19.75 6.82 -18.37
N GLU A 59 19.61 5.54 -18.71
CA GLU A 59 18.32 4.86 -18.84
C GLU A 59 17.64 4.66 -17.48
N ARG A 60 18.40 4.21 -16.47
CA ARG A 60 17.88 4.04 -15.09
C ARG A 60 17.56 5.37 -14.43
N LEU A 61 18.32 6.43 -14.71
CA LEU A 61 18.04 7.77 -14.20
C LEU A 61 16.71 8.32 -14.74
N ARG A 62 16.36 8.01 -16.00
CA ARG A 62 15.07 8.39 -16.58
C ARG A 62 13.90 7.61 -16.01
N ALA A 63 14.07 6.31 -15.80
CA ALA A 63 13.01 5.45 -15.29
C ALA A 63 12.77 5.62 -13.78
N ASN A 64 13.84 5.83 -13.00
CA ASN A 64 13.79 5.97 -11.55
C ASN A 64 14.91 6.92 -11.07
N PRO A 65 14.68 8.24 -11.12
CA PRO A 65 15.70 9.24 -10.81
C PRO A 65 16.20 9.16 -9.35
N LEU A 66 15.41 8.57 -8.44
CA LEU A 66 15.78 8.39 -7.03
C LEU A 66 16.41 7.02 -6.74
N GLY A 67 16.31 6.06 -7.66
CA GLY A 67 16.86 4.72 -7.47
C GLY A 67 16.16 3.92 -6.36
N ILE A 68 14.90 4.21 -6.05
CA ILE A 68 14.17 3.54 -4.95
C ILE A 68 13.55 2.23 -5.46
N TYR A 69 13.87 1.12 -4.81
CA TYR A 69 13.30 -0.20 -5.08
C TYR A 69 12.68 -0.79 -3.82
N VAL A 70 11.62 -1.58 -3.97
CA VAL A 70 11.05 -2.36 -2.86
C VAL A 70 11.79 -3.69 -2.78
N ASN A 71 12.45 -3.94 -1.66
CA ASN A 71 13.18 -5.18 -1.40
C ASN A 71 12.30 -6.23 -0.72
N ALA A 72 11.45 -5.80 0.22
CA ALA A 72 10.51 -6.68 0.89
C ALA A 72 9.23 -5.94 1.22
N ILE A 73 8.12 -6.67 1.21
CA ILE A 73 6.84 -6.21 1.71
C ILE A 73 6.23 -7.32 2.55
N ASN A 74 5.83 -6.98 3.77
CA ASN A 74 5.07 -7.85 4.64
C ASN A 74 3.84 -7.08 5.09
N TRP A 75 2.65 -7.66 4.95
CA TRP A 75 1.42 -7.06 5.44
C TRP A 75 0.61 -8.05 6.26
N SER A 76 -0.12 -7.52 7.22
CA SER A 76 -1.02 -8.27 8.08
C SER A 76 -2.30 -7.48 8.29
N ARG A 77 -3.42 -8.21 8.35
CA ARG A 77 -4.70 -7.64 8.76
C ARG A 77 -4.74 -7.56 10.28
N GLU A 78 -4.95 -6.37 10.82
CA GLU A 78 -5.35 -6.19 12.21
C GLU A 78 -6.80 -6.69 12.34
N MET A 79 -6.97 -7.87 12.94
CA MET A 79 -8.30 -8.32 13.36
C MET A 79 -8.69 -7.44 14.55
N SER A 80 -9.63 -6.52 14.33
CA SER A 80 -10.27 -5.77 15.41
C SER A 80 -11.02 -6.79 16.26
N GLN A 81 -10.60 -6.95 17.52
CA GLN A 81 -11.28 -7.76 18.52
C GLN A 81 -12.54 -7.04 19.02
#